data_AF-A0A9D7W3G0-F1
#
_entry.id   AF-A0A9D7W3G0-F1
#
_cell.length_a   1.000
_cell.length_b   1.000
_cell.length_c   1.000
_cell.angle_alpha   90.00
_cell.angle_beta   90.00
_cell.angle_gamma   90.00
#
_symmetry.space_group_name_H-M   'P 1'
#
loop_
_entity.id
_entity.type
_entity.pdbx_description
1 polymer ?
#
loop_
_entity_poly.entity_id
_entity_poly.type
_entity_poly.pdbx_seq_one_letter_code
_entity_poly.pdbx_strand_id
1 'polypeptide(L)'
;MRSAFKHDMSQSIKSSRSPGHDDVSLEAERIPPTKELRERLRALSADMVASWSCEGLPVEVKSNDGLRKKAEELVLRANADSSFVGWTMVTILSEVWRYRIASTAAGQRLLLLPDCPLAQESVKDENCPSVCGPSCGIGTIWSAAHDSGWVVDSTRKAASAIGSLLSGQYQGILGVARLKDLEKAFGMLPAFSFPVAAVPYQSVGEFENTVDTCDQAILSAGIDVEWVLSLLGVAGGSPGPVGDHLPLLREASELFSQESIADLASRYNLGHGFGSATKVVGPTTESEGASLAVTARFAGEFLGRGGKFLRPFVTLAAYDALRADLGDVRHELAPSAVSRETARAAAVSIEIFHKASLVHDDIEDGDTARYGRPTVHVEHGTPAAINIGDYLVGAGYRLIAGLEGPASLRSDLLAILSDAHVRLARGQGAELWWRDVDDEVSSAESLEIYGLKTSPAFEAAVAMGIRLAGLQADDPFSVTEYSLHVGTGFQVLNDLKDWQGDLENDRRVAGDVLGGRPTVMWALALENLDKDGCAELLEIKTACSKQRGESAIDTTTAIQSARRLYRQAGVFSKAAAIVANERKLAADAIKDCSYSRLREVLEFLLDLAVPQQAIDDLLTAESGV
;
A
#
# COMPACT_ATOMS: atom_id res chain seq x y z
N MET A 1 -5.96 -25.96 11.04
CA MET A 1 -4.65 -25.37 11.42
C MET A 1 -3.57 -26.44 11.66
N ARG A 2 -3.52 -27.19 12.77
CA ARG A 2 -2.43 -28.17 13.03
C ARG A 2 -2.27 -29.35 12.05
N SER A 3 -3.29 -29.69 11.24
CA SER A 3 -3.17 -30.77 10.23
C SER A 3 -2.69 -30.31 8.86
N ALA A 4 -2.86 -29.02 8.51
CA ALA A 4 -2.41 -28.47 7.23
C ALA A 4 -0.89 -28.23 7.21
N PHE A 5 -0.31 -27.80 8.34
CA PHE A 5 1.13 -27.53 8.47
C PHE A 5 2.01 -28.77 8.71
N LYS A 6 1.44 -29.98 8.85
CA LYS A 6 2.22 -31.21 9.13
C LYS A 6 2.56 -32.05 7.89
N HIS A 7 2.09 -31.68 6.71
CA HIS A 7 2.34 -32.39 5.46
C HIS A 7 2.85 -31.42 4.39
N ASP A 8 4.11 -30.96 4.49
CA ASP A 8 4.99 -30.86 3.31
C ASP A 8 6.46 -30.45 3.54
N MET A 9 6.97 -30.36 4.77
CA MET A 9 8.36 -29.86 4.97
C MET A 9 9.50 -30.84 4.64
N SER A 10 9.23 -32.05 4.14
CA SER A 10 10.28 -33.10 4.00
C SER A 10 10.55 -33.59 2.57
N GLN A 11 9.84 -33.10 1.54
CA GLN A 11 10.00 -33.61 0.17
C GLN A 11 10.06 -32.51 -0.89
N SER A 12 11.03 -31.60 -0.80
CA SER A 12 11.40 -30.81 -1.98
C SER A 12 12.89 -30.45 -2.01
N ILE A 13 13.75 -31.48 -1.95
CA ILE A 13 15.16 -31.36 -2.33
C ILE A 13 15.56 -32.62 -3.09
N LYS A 14 15.16 -32.74 -4.36
CA LYS A 14 15.79 -33.66 -5.32
C LYS A 14 15.86 -33.03 -6.71
N SER A 15 16.97 -32.35 -6.96
CA SER A 15 17.79 -32.43 -8.18
C SER A 15 17.07 -32.77 -9.49
N SER A 16 16.77 -31.74 -10.29
CA SER A 16 16.77 -31.86 -11.75
C SER A 16 17.59 -30.72 -12.34
N ARG A 17 18.85 -30.99 -12.66
CA ARG A 17 19.66 -30.16 -13.55
C ARG A 17 19.20 -30.39 -14.99
N SER A 18 18.76 -29.33 -15.66
CA SER A 18 18.72 -29.22 -17.11
C SER A 18 19.52 -27.98 -17.53
N PRO A 19 20.40 -28.07 -18.55
CA PRO A 19 21.32 -26.99 -18.89
C PRO A 19 20.69 -25.99 -19.88
N GLY A 20 21.04 -24.72 -19.73
CA GLY A 20 20.90 -23.70 -20.77
C GLY A 20 19.70 -22.77 -20.61
N HIS A 21 19.80 -21.82 -19.68
CA HIS A 21 19.29 -20.48 -19.92
C HIS A 21 20.40 -19.52 -19.53
N ASP A 22 20.86 -18.75 -20.52
CA ASP A 22 21.92 -17.77 -20.35
C ASP A 22 21.54 -16.76 -19.26
N ASP A 23 22.49 -16.56 -18.37
CA ASP A 23 22.51 -15.68 -17.22
C ASP A 23 22.43 -14.22 -17.71
N VAL A 24 21.22 -13.66 -17.80
CA VAL A 24 21.03 -12.22 -18.03
C VAL A 24 21.16 -11.54 -16.67
N SER A 25 22.39 -11.18 -16.33
CA SER A 25 22.69 -10.24 -15.25
C SER A 25 21.81 -8.99 -15.42
N LEU A 26 20.96 -8.68 -14.44
CA LEU A 26 20.20 -7.43 -14.36
C LEU A 26 21.19 -6.26 -14.32
N GLU A 27 21.50 -5.67 -15.47
CA GLU A 27 22.22 -4.41 -15.54
C GLU A 27 21.42 -3.34 -14.82
N ALA A 28 22.08 -2.52 -14.00
CA ALA A 28 21.45 -1.40 -13.32
C ALA A 28 20.80 -0.47 -14.35
N GLU A 29 19.49 -0.23 -14.19
CA GLU A 29 18.70 0.65 -15.05
C GLU A 29 19.26 2.09 -14.99
N ARG A 30 19.34 2.74 -16.16
CA ARG A 30 20.00 4.03 -16.37
C ARG A 30 19.13 4.99 -17.15
N ILE A 31 19.50 6.27 -17.08
CA ILE A 31 18.91 7.30 -17.91
C ILE A 31 19.68 7.37 -19.24
N PRO A 32 19.00 7.40 -20.40
CA PRO A 32 19.66 7.61 -21.68
C PRO A 32 20.46 8.93 -21.65
N PRO A 33 21.77 8.92 -21.94
CA PRO A 33 22.66 10.04 -21.62
C PRO A 33 22.41 11.28 -22.50
N THR A 34 22.09 11.07 -23.77
CA THR A 34 21.90 12.15 -24.76
C THR A 34 20.43 12.55 -24.86
N LYS A 35 20.15 13.85 -25.06
CA LYS A 35 18.79 14.37 -25.26
C LYS A 35 18.12 13.72 -26.48
N GLU A 36 18.87 13.51 -27.55
CA GLU A 36 18.40 12.94 -28.82
C GLU A 36 17.88 11.51 -28.63
N LEU A 37 18.58 10.68 -27.84
CA LEU A 37 18.14 9.33 -27.52
C LEU A 37 16.86 9.34 -26.66
N ARG A 38 16.78 10.26 -25.68
CA ARG A 38 15.56 10.44 -24.87
C ARG A 38 14.37 10.88 -25.71
N GLU A 39 14.57 11.78 -26.67
CA GLU A 39 13.53 12.20 -27.62
C GLU A 39 13.07 11.04 -28.51
N ARG A 40 14.01 10.24 -29.04
CA ARG A 40 13.69 9.09 -29.89
C ARG A 40 12.86 8.04 -29.14
N LEU A 41 13.25 7.67 -27.93
CA LEU A 41 12.52 6.70 -27.12
C LEU A 41 11.12 7.24 -26.74
N ARG A 42 11.01 8.52 -26.34
CA ARG A 42 9.71 9.16 -26.09
C ARG A 42 8.79 9.15 -27.31
N ALA A 43 9.32 9.45 -28.49
CA ALA A 43 8.54 9.43 -29.72
C ALA A 43 8.00 8.03 -30.03
N LEU A 44 8.81 6.98 -29.81
CA LEU A 44 8.39 5.59 -29.95
C LEU A 44 7.33 5.20 -28.91
N SER A 45 7.48 5.65 -27.66
CA SER A 45 6.48 5.44 -26.61
C SER A 45 5.16 6.13 -26.94
N ALA A 46 5.20 7.38 -27.41
CA ALA A 46 4.02 8.15 -27.80
C ALA A 46 3.29 7.51 -28.99
N ASP A 47 4.03 7.03 -30.01
CA ASP A 47 3.46 6.31 -31.17
C ASP A 47 2.77 5.00 -30.74
N MET A 48 3.40 4.25 -29.84
CA MET A 48 2.81 3.04 -29.29
C MET A 48 1.53 3.35 -28.49
N VAL A 49 1.56 4.34 -27.61
CA VAL A 49 0.39 4.73 -26.80
C VAL A 49 -0.73 5.28 -27.68
N ALA A 50 -0.41 6.03 -28.75
CA ALA A 50 -1.40 6.52 -29.70
C ALA A 50 -2.15 5.40 -30.44
N SER A 51 -1.56 4.21 -30.53
CA SER A 51 -2.23 3.02 -31.09
C SER A 51 -3.23 2.37 -30.13
N TRP A 52 -3.22 2.73 -28.84
CA TRP A 52 -4.15 2.22 -27.85
C TRP A 52 -5.47 2.99 -27.94
N SER A 53 -6.61 2.28 -27.95
CA SER A 53 -7.93 2.91 -27.98
C SER A 53 -8.13 3.81 -26.75
N CYS A 54 -9.05 4.78 -26.84
CA CYS A 54 -9.37 5.71 -25.75
C CYS A 54 -9.93 5.05 -24.46
N GLU A 55 -9.93 3.72 -24.35
CA GLU A 55 -10.54 2.94 -23.27
C GLU A 55 -9.59 2.68 -22.08
N GLY A 56 -8.29 3.03 -22.19
CA GLY A 56 -7.33 2.96 -21.09
C GLY A 56 -6.10 2.08 -21.40
N LEU A 57 -5.36 1.69 -20.35
CA LEU A 57 -4.20 0.78 -20.48
C LEU A 57 -4.65 -0.63 -20.92
N PRO A 58 -4.05 -1.20 -21.99
CA PRO A 58 -4.34 -2.59 -22.37
C PRO A 58 -4.00 -3.55 -21.22
N VAL A 59 -4.76 -4.64 -21.08
CA VAL A 59 -4.60 -5.63 -20.00
C VAL A 59 -3.17 -6.16 -19.91
N GLU A 60 -2.55 -6.38 -21.07
CA GLU A 60 -1.17 -6.84 -21.20
C GLU A 60 -0.17 -5.90 -20.51
N VAL A 61 -0.44 -4.60 -20.43
CA VAL A 61 0.48 -3.58 -19.90
C VAL A 61 0.14 -3.17 -18.46
N LYS A 62 -0.91 -3.76 -17.86
CA LYS A 62 -1.28 -3.54 -16.45
C LYS A 62 -0.38 -4.31 -15.47
N SER A 63 0.29 -5.37 -15.94
CA SER A 63 1.31 -6.09 -15.18
C SER A 63 2.70 -5.47 -15.37
N ASN A 64 3.58 -5.62 -14.38
CA ASN A 64 4.96 -5.14 -14.48
C ASN A 64 5.69 -5.83 -15.66
N ASP A 65 5.62 -7.17 -15.71
CA ASP A 65 6.27 -7.98 -16.77
C ASP A 65 5.81 -7.57 -18.17
N GLY A 66 4.51 -7.34 -18.34
CA GLY A 66 3.97 -6.95 -19.63
C GLY A 66 4.37 -5.53 -20.03
N LEU A 67 4.42 -4.59 -19.09
CA LEU A 67 4.97 -3.25 -19.32
C LEU A 67 6.46 -3.29 -19.67
N ARG A 68 7.25 -4.09 -18.93
CA ARG A 68 8.68 -4.29 -19.16
C ARG A 68 8.94 -4.85 -20.56
N LYS A 69 8.21 -5.89 -20.95
CA LYS A 69 8.31 -6.48 -22.29
C LYS A 69 8.05 -5.47 -23.41
N LYS A 70 7.05 -4.58 -23.23
CA LYS A 70 6.80 -3.50 -24.19
C LYS A 70 7.92 -2.47 -24.23
N ALA A 71 8.50 -2.13 -23.08
CA ALA A 71 9.67 -1.26 -23.03
C ALA A 71 10.89 -1.87 -23.71
N GLU A 72 11.16 -3.17 -23.52
CA GLU A 72 12.23 -3.92 -24.20
C GLU A 72 12.06 -3.89 -25.73
N GLU A 73 10.83 -4.11 -26.22
CA GLU A 73 10.51 -4.00 -27.65
C GLU A 73 10.87 -2.60 -28.21
N LEU A 74 10.58 -1.52 -27.47
CA LEU A 74 10.90 -0.15 -27.88
C LEU A 74 12.40 0.17 -27.80
N VAL A 75 13.08 -0.26 -26.74
CA VAL A 75 14.53 -0.08 -26.57
C VAL A 75 15.30 -0.78 -27.70
N LEU A 76 14.90 -2.02 -28.03
CA LEU A 76 15.47 -2.77 -29.14
C LEU A 76 15.21 -2.07 -30.48
N ARG A 77 13.99 -1.58 -30.73
CA ARG A 77 13.65 -0.80 -31.94
C ARG A 77 14.44 0.52 -32.03
N ALA A 78 14.79 1.12 -30.91
CA ALA A 78 15.61 2.32 -30.85
C ALA A 78 17.10 2.04 -31.08
N ASN A 79 17.52 0.77 -31.13
CA ASN A 79 18.92 0.34 -31.10
C ASN A 79 19.64 0.97 -29.89
N ALA A 80 18.97 0.93 -28.75
CA ALA A 80 19.42 1.49 -27.49
C ALA A 80 19.83 0.36 -26.53
N ASP A 81 20.58 0.72 -25.49
CA ASP A 81 21.09 -0.20 -24.49
C ASP A 81 19.98 -0.78 -23.61
N SER A 82 20.09 -2.05 -23.21
CA SER A 82 19.13 -2.76 -22.34
C SER A 82 18.94 -2.07 -20.99
N SER A 83 19.95 -1.35 -20.51
CA SER A 83 19.85 -0.57 -19.27
C SER A 83 18.85 0.60 -19.34
N PHE A 84 18.22 0.89 -20.49
CA PHE A 84 17.22 1.97 -20.60
C PHE A 84 15.76 1.47 -20.56
N VAL A 85 15.54 0.19 -20.23
CA VAL A 85 14.20 -0.42 -20.19
C VAL A 85 13.34 0.25 -19.13
N GLY A 86 13.82 0.38 -17.90
CA GLY A 86 13.13 1.03 -16.78
C GLY A 86 12.78 2.49 -17.08
N TRP A 87 13.70 3.24 -17.70
CA TRP A 87 13.42 4.60 -18.16
C TRP A 87 12.30 4.63 -19.21
N THR A 88 12.33 3.68 -20.15
CA THR A 88 11.32 3.56 -21.21
C THR A 88 9.95 3.18 -20.64
N MET A 89 9.88 2.29 -19.63
CA MET A 89 8.64 1.98 -18.90
C MET A 89 7.99 3.25 -18.34
N VAL A 90 8.76 4.15 -17.72
CA VAL A 90 8.25 5.45 -17.25
C VAL A 90 7.63 6.24 -18.39
N THR A 91 8.33 6.34 -19.53
CA THR A 91 7.82 7.14 -20.65
C THR A 91 6.53 6.60 -21.23
N ILE A 92 6.37 5.27 -21.31
CA ILE A 92 5.14 4.65 -21.77
C ILE A 92 3.98 5.06 -20.87
N LEU A 93 4.13 4.90 -19.55
CA LEU A 93 3.10 5.28 -18.58
C LEU A 93 2.82 6.79 -18.61
N SER A 94 3.86 7.62 -18.67
CA SER A 94 3.71 9.08 -18.74
C SER A 94 2.92 9.52 -19.96
N GLU A 95 3.14 8.91 -21.14
CA GLU A 95 2.40 9.25 -22.36
C GLU A 95 0.93 8.81 -22.29
N VAL A 96 0.59 7.71 -21.61
CA VAL A 96 -0.82 7.32 -21.37
C VAL A 96 -1.60 8.43 -20.67
N TRP A 97 -0.99 9.03 -19.65
CA TRP A 97 -1.66 10.00 -18.78
C TRP A 97 -1.48 11.45 -19.20
N ARG A 98 -0.55 11.73 -20.12
CA ARG A 98 -0.14 13.07 -20.54
C ARG A 98 -1.30 14.02 -20.81
N TYR A 99 -2.18 13.66 -21.76
CA TYR A 99 -3.31 14.53 -22.15
C TYR A 99 -4.34 14.68 -21.02
N ARG A 100 -4.51 13.63 -20.21
CA ARG A 100 -5.49 13.62 -19.13
C ARG A 100 -5.09 14.55 -17.99
N ILE A 101 -3.86 14.42 -17.52
CA ILE A 101 -3.35 15.27 -16.45
C ILE A 101 -3.36 16.72 -16.93
N ALA A 102 -2.92 16.98 -18.17
CA ALA A 102 -3.00 18.31 -18.79
C ALA A 102 -4.43 18.90 -18.80
N SER A 103 -5.45 18.10 -19.11
CA SER A 103 -6.86 18.54 -19.21
C SER A 103 -7.58 18.83 -17.89
N THR A 104 -6.98 18.48 -16.77
CA THR A 104 -7.60 18.59 -15.45
C THR A 104 -7.69 20.07 -14.99
N ALA A 105 -8.72 20.41 -14.22
CA ALA A 105 -8.96 21.78 -13.76
C ALA A 105 -7.79 22.37 -12.93
N ALA A 106 -7.66 23.70 -12.97
CA ALA A 106 -6.68 24.42 -12.16
C ALA A 106 -6.89 24.12 -10.65
N GLY A 107 -5.79 23.94 -9.93
CA GLY A 107 -5.80 23.56 -8.51
C GLY A 107 -6.03 22.07 -8.22
N GLN A 108 -6.39 21.26 -9.22
CA GLN A 108 -6.61 19.80 -9.07
C GLN A 108 -5.47 18.95 -9.63
N ARG A 109 -4.35 19.57 -10.00
CA ARG A 109 -3.15 18.89 -10.53
C ARG A 109 -1.96 19.23 -9.65
N LEU A 110 -1.20 18.20 -9.30
CA LEU A 110 -0.02 18.34 -8.46
C LEU A 110 1.25 18.11 -9.28
N LEU A 111 2.20 19.04 -9.20
CA LEU A 111 3.55 18.89 -9.68
C LEU A 111 4.47 18.63 -8.49
N LEU A 112 5.18 17.51 -8.49
CA LEU A 112 6.26 17.25 -7.55
C LEU A 112 7.59 17.60 -8.22
N LEU A 113 8.31 18.56 -7.64
CA LEU A 113 9.54 19.09 -8.21
C LEU A 113 10.74 18.93 -7.25
N PRO A 114 11.93 18.50 -7.72
CA PRO A 114 13.13 18.42 -6.89
C PRO A 114 13.77 19.79 -6.75
N ASP A 115 14.71 19.90 -5.81
CA ASP A 115 15.61 21.05 -5.74
C ASP A 115 16.60 21.05 -6.92
N CYS A 116 17.07 22.24 -7.29
CA CYS A 116 18.15 22.38 -8.25
C CYS A 116 19.45 21.75 -7.70
N PRO A 117 20.17 20.92 -8.49
CA PRO A 117 21.42 20.31 -8.06
C PRO A 117 22.53 21.29 -7.66
N LEU A 118 22.48 22.55 -8.13
CA LEU A 118 23.45 23.60 -7.83
C LEU A 118 22.94 24.62 -6.79
N ALA A 119 21.80 24.37 -6.13
CA ALA A 119 21.31 25.25 -5.08
C ALA A 119 22.23 25.20 -3.85
N GLN A 120 22.70 26.35 -3.37
CA GLN A 120 23.62 26.45 -2.23
C GLN A 120 22.91 26.54 -0.87
N GLU A 121 21.63 26.93 -0.85
CA GLU A 121 20.81 27.03 0.36
C GLU A 121 19.44 26.37 0.15
N SER A 122 18.97 25.60 1.14
CA SER A 122 17.61 25.08 1.14
C SER A 122 16.62 26.20 1.50
N VAL A 123 15.62 26.42 0.65
CA VAL A 123 14.56 27.40 0.92
C VAL A 123 13.78 27.01 2.19
N LYS A 124 13.43 27.99 3.03
CA LYS A 124 12.68 27.76 4.29
C LYS A 124 11.20 27.42 4.08
N ASP A 125 10.66 27.75 2.91
CA ASP A 125 9.30 27.39 2.51
C ASP A 125 9.29 25.97 1.95
N GLU A 126 8.57 25.07 2.62
CA GLU A 126 8.52 23.65 2.26
C GLU A 126 7.86 23.37 0.90
N ASN A 127 7.12 24.33 0.35
CA ASN A 127 6.35 24.17 -0.89
C ASN A 127 7.07 24.76 -2.13
N CYS A 128 8.27 25.32 -1.95
CA CYS A 128 9.06 25.91 -3.03
C CYS A 128 10.38 25.14 -3.24
N PRO A 129 10.74 24.74 -4.48
CA PRO A 129 12.03 24.12 -4.76
C PRO A 129 13.16 25.13 -4.56
N SER A 130 14.31 24.65 -4.11
CA SER A 130 15.52 25.46 -3.99
C SER A 130 16.13 25.67 -5.38
N VAL A 131 16.39 26.92 -5.75
CA VAL A 131 16.95 27.28 -7.07
C VAL A 131 18.31 27.95 -6.91
N CYS A 132 19.20 27.78 -7.88
CA CYS A 132 20.55 28.36 -7.85
C CYS A 132 20.62 29.80 -8.37
N GLY A 133 19.51 30.34 -8.89
CA GLY A 133 19.44 31.68 -9.48
C GLY A 133 18.19 31.93 -10.33
N PRO A 134 17.99 33.17 -10.83
CA PRO A 134 16.78 33.57 -11.55
C PRO A 134 16.58 32.91 -12.92
N SER A 135 17.65 32.40 -13.53
CA SER A 135 17.61 31.67 -14.82
C SER A 135 17.64 30.15 -14.63
N CYS A 136 17.35 29.63 -13.43
CA CYS A 136 17.38 28.21 -13.15
C CYS A 136 16.21 27.49 -13.85
N GLY A 137 16.49 26.42 -14.59
CA GLY A 137 15.47 25.61 -15.27
C GLY A 137 14.39 25.03 -14.33
N ILE A 138 14.74 24.65 -13.10
CA ILE A 138 13.75 24.22 -12.08
C ILE A 138 12.83 25.40 -11.69
N GLY A 139 13.39 26.61 -11.56
CA GLY A 139 12.61 27.82 -11.32
C GLY A 139 11.67 28.14 -12.48
N THR A 140 12.12 27.95 -13.73
CA THR A 140 11.27 28.10 -14.92
C THR A 140 10.08 27.14 -14.91
N ILE A 141 10.30 25.86 -14.57
CA ILE A 141 9.23 24.87 -14.47
C ILE A 141 8.23 25.28 -13.38
N TRP A 142 8.72 25.69 -12.21
CA TRP A 142 7.88 26.10 -11.09
C TRP A 142 6.96 27.27 -11.47
N SER A 143 7.53 28.33 -12.07
CA SER A 143 6.74 29.49 -12.53
C SER A 143 5.70 29.09 -13.58
N ALA A 144 6.10 28.31 -14.58
CA ALA A 144 5.19 27.88 -15.64
C ALA A 144 4.03 27.01 -15.11
N ALA A 145 4.31 26.14 -14.14
CA ALA A 145 3.31 25.30 -13.49
C ALA A 145 2.30 26.15 -12.69
N HIS A 146 2.79 27.09 -11.89
CA HIS A 146 1.95 28.00 -11.11
C HIS A 146 1.05 28.86 -12.01
N ASP A 147 1.62 29.46 -13.07
CA ASP A 147 0.88 30.27 -14.04
C ASP A 147 -0.17 29.44 -14.80
N SER A 148 0.10 28.16 -14.99
CA SER A 148 -0.84 27.21 -15.61
C SER A 148 -1.84 26.62 -14.63
N GLY A 149 -1.85 27.03 -13.36
CA GLY A 149 -2.80 26.59 -12.34
C GLY A 149 -2.51 25.20 -11.77
N TRP A 150 -1.26 24.78 -11.73
CA TRP A 150 -0.82 23.59 -10.99
C TRP A 150 -0.52 23.95 -9.54
N VAL A 151 -0.82 23.03 -8.62
CA VAL A 151 -0.23 23.06 -7.28
C VAL A 151 1.16 22.46 -7.39
N VAL A 152 2.16 23.11 -6.81
CA VAL A 152 3.55 22.63 -6.85
C VAL A 152 4.00 22.32 -5.44
N ASP A 153 4.55 21.12 -5.24
CA ASP A 153 5.15 20.67 -3.99
C ASP A 153 6.55 20.11 -4.22
N SER A 154 7.33 20.04 -3.14
CA SER A 154 8.62 19.37 -3.17
C SER A 154 8.47 17.86 -3.31
N THR A 155 9.37 17.22 -4.07
CA THR A 155 9.51 15.75 -4.13
C THR A 155 9.72 15.09 -2.76
N ARG A 156 10.15 15.83 -1.73
CA ARG A 156 10.18 15.35 -0.33
C ARG A 156 8.80 14.92 0.17
N LYS A 157 7.71 15.45 -0.40
CA LYS A 157 6.31 15.13 -0.07
C LYS A 157 5.70 14.08 -1.01
N ALA A 158 6.52 13.35 -1.78
CA ALA A 158 6.02 12.37 -2.75
C ALA A 158 5.17 11.24 -2.12
N ALA A 159 5.52 10.79 -0.91
CA ALA A 159 4.76 9.76 -0.21
C ALA A 159 3.35 10.23 0.18
N SER A 160 3.18 11.49 0.60
CA SER A 160 1.87 12.06 0.92
C SER A 160 1.05 12.41 -0.33
N ALA A 161 1.72 12.75 -1.44
CA ALA A 161 1.08 13.10 -2.70
C ALA A 161 0.22 11.97 -3.29
N ILE A 162 0.68 10.71 -3.21
CA ILE A 162 -0.13 9.55 -3.65
C ILE A 162 -1.40 9.43 -2.80
N GLY A 163 -1.30 9.70 -1.49
CA GLY A 163 -2.46 9.76 -0.60
C GLY A 163 -3.48 10.83 -1.02
N SER A 164 -3.01 12.00 -1.49
CA SER A 164 -3.86 13.07 -2.02
C SER A 164 -4.57 12.72 -3.33
N LEU A 165 -4.03 11.79 -4.12
CA LEU A 165 -4.69 11.27 -5.33
C LEU A 165 -5.81 10.29 -4.98
N LEU A 166 -5.62 9.48 -3.93
CA LEU A 166 -6.62 8.56 -3.39
C LEU A 166 -7.77 9.30 -2.69
N SER A 167 -7.46 10.36 -1.94
CA SER A 167 -8.47 11.20 -1.27
C SER A 167 -9.25 12.11 -2.22
N GLY A 168 -8.90 12.12 -3.51
CA GLY A 168 -9.54 12.97 -4.52
C GLY A 168 -9.14 14.44 -4.47
N GLN A 169 -8.17 14.82 -3.61
CA GLN A 169 -7.64 16.19 -3.58
C GLN A 169 -7.01 16.59 -4.92
N TYR A 170 -6.30 15.65 -5.56
CA TYR A 170 -5.75 15.83 -6.90
C TYR A 170 -6.27 14.75 -7.86
N GLN A 171 -6.48 15.15 -9.11
CA GLN A 171 -6.96 14.29 -10.19
C GLN A 171 -5.82 13.79 -11.10
N GLY A 172 -4.61 14.31 -10.93
CA GLY A 172 -3.41 13.83 -11.61
C GLY A 172 -2.15 14.39 -10.97
N ILE A 173 -1.06 13.62 -11.05
CA ILE A 173 0.26 13.99 -10.53
C ILE A 173 1.27 13.96 -11.67
N LEU A 174 2.07 15.02 -11.79
CA LEU A 174 3.30 15.02 -12.57
C LEU A 174 4.49 15.02 -11.60
N GLY A 175 5.30 13.96 -11.61
CA GLY A 175 6.45 13.84 -10.72
C GLY A 175 7.78 13.94 -11.44
N VAL A 176 8.64 14.88 -11.08
CA VAL A 176 10.05 14.87 -11.48
C VAL A 176 10.83 14.13 -10.39
N ALA A 177 11.05 12.82 -10.54
CA ALA A 177 11.48 11.94 -9.46
C ALA A 177 12.67 11.06 -9.86
N ARG A 178 13.39 10.49 -8.89
CA ARG A 178 14.54 9.64 -9.19
C ARG A 178 14.07 8.34 -9.86
N LEU A 179 14.79 7.87 -10.87
CA LEU A 179 14.43 6.63 -11.60
C LEU A 179 14.25 5.43 -10.64
N LYS A 180 15.20 5.25 -9.72
CA LYS A 180 15.15 4.21 -8.66
C LYS A 180 13.93 4.27 -7.74
N ASP A 181 13.36 5.46 -7.54
CA ASP A 181 12.17 5.62 -6.69
C ASP A 181 10.91 5.31 -7.49
N LEU A 182 10.91 5.62 -8.79
CA LEU A 182 9.82 5.32 -9.72
C LEU A 182 9.72 3.81 -10.00
N GLU A 183 10.85 3.10 -10.05
CA GLU A 183 10.90 1.65 -10.24
C GLU A 183 10.09 0.88 -9.21
N LYS A 184 10.16 1.31 -7.94
CA LYS A 184 9.35 0.75 -6.85
C LYS A 184 7.85 0.93 -7.06
N ALA A 185 7.45 1.91 -7.87
CA ALA A 185 6.06 2.23 -8.16
C ALA A 185 5.51 1.54 -9.42
N PHE A 186 6.35 0.94 -10.28
CA PHE A 186 5.90 0.32 -11.55
C PHE A 186 4.98 -0.88 -11.39
N GLY A 187 5.01 -1.58 -10.25
CA GLY A 187 4.01 -2.62 -9.97
C GLY A 187 2.63 -2.04 -9.64
N MET A 188 2.59 -0.87 -8.99
CA MET A 188 1.36 -0.27 -8.49
C MET A 188 0.69 0.65 -9.53
N LEU A 189 1.43 1.55 -10.14
CA LEU A 189 0.84 2.60 -11.00
C LEU A 189 -0.01 2.04 -12.17
N PRO A 190 0.45 1.02 -12.93
CA PRO A 190 -0.33 0.44 -14.02
C PRO A 190 -1.52 -0.39 -13.51
N ALA A 191 -1.32 -1.18 -12.45
CA ALA A 191 -2.34 -2.04 -11.87
C ALA A 191 -3.57 -1.25 -11.40
N PHE A 192 -3.33 -0.10 -10.77
CA PHE A 192 -4.40 0.80 -10.30
C PHE A 192 -4.86 1.83 -11.34
N SER A 193 -4.20 1.88 -12.50
CA SER A 193 -4.44 2.89 -13.53
C SER A 193 -4.42 4.31 -12.95
N PHE A 194 -3.42 4.62 -12.11
CA PHE A 194 -3.31 5.95 -11.49
C PHE A 194 -2.87 7.00 -12.53
N PRO A 195 -3.51 8.19 -12.59
CA PRO A 195 -3.15 9.27 -13.50
C PRO A 195 -1.88 9.99 -13.05
N VAL A 196 -0.76 9.28 -13.18
CA VAL A 196 0.57 9.75 -12.80
C VAL A 196 1.45 9.75 -14.04
N ALA A 197 2.00 10.91 -14.37
CA ALA A 197 3.11 11.03 -15.30
C ALA A 197 4.37 11.36 -14.50
N ALA A 198 5.52 10.92 -15.00
CA ALA A 198 6.79 11.20 -14.37
C ALA A 198 7.90 11.51 -15.37
N VAL A 199 8.83 12.35 -14.92
CA VAL A 199 10.10 12.66 -15.58
C VAL A 199 11.21 12.12 -14.67
N PRO A 200 11.82 10.98 -15.04
CA PRO A 200 12.84 10.34 -14.22
C PRO A 200 14.17 11.12 -14.29
N TYR A 201 14.86 11.23 -13.15
CA TYR A 201 16.20 11.81 -13.05
C TYR A 201 17.16 10.95 -12.21
N GLN A 202 18.46 11.22 -12.28
CA GLN A 202 19.53 10.59 -11.50
C GLN A 202 20.30 11.64 -10.70
N SER A 203 20.81 11.26 -9.53
CA SER A 203 21.56 12.18 -8.65
C SER A 203 22.95 12.47 -9.22
N VAL A 204 23.37 13.75 -9.20
CA VAL A 204 24.59 14.25 -9.85
C VAL A 204 25.90 13.72 -9.24
N GLY A 205 25.85 12.98 -8.12
CA GLY A 205 27.03 12.41 -7.45
C GLY A 205 27.76 11.26 -8.17
N GLU A 206 27.29 10.85 -9.35
CA GLU A 206 27.86 9.73 -10.13
C GLU A 206 28.63 10.16 -11.38
N PHE A 207 28.80 11.47 -11.62
CA PHE A 207 29.52 11.99 -12.79
C PHE A 207 30.81 12.71 -12.39
N GLU A 208 31.96 12.20 -12.85
CA GLU A 208 33.31 12.76 -12.63
C GLU A 208 33.59 14.09 -13.34
N ASN A 209 32.59 14.71 -13.99
CA ASN A 209 32.80 15.94 -14.77
C ASN A 209 32.31 17.19 -14.03
N THR A 210 33.19 18.19 -13.93
CA THR A 210 32.86 19.55 -13.50
C THR A 210 31.79 20.12 -14.42
N VAL A 211 30.59 20.34 -13.89
CA VAL A 211 29.50 20.95 -14.65
C VAL A 211 29.56 22.47 -14.50
N ASP A 212 29.72 23.19 -15.63
CA ASP A 212 29.99 24.64 -15.62
C ASP A 212 28.72 25.49 -15.50
N THR A 213 27.53 24.95 -15.79
CA THR A 213 26.25 25.69 -15.78
C THR A 213 25.07 24.87 -15.21
N CYS A 214 24.08 25.58 -14.66
CA CYS A 214 22.86 24.99 -14.10
C CYS A 214 22.09 24.12 -15.12
N ASP A 215 21.91 24.62 -16.35
CA ASP A 215 21.15 23.90 -17.36
C ASP A 215 21.85 22.59 -17.77
N GLN A 216 23.18 22.59 -17.85
CA GLN A 216 23.94 21.37 -18.08
C GLN A 216 23.82 20.40 -16.90
N ALA A 217 23.77 20.88 -15.66
CA ALA A 217 23.62 20.02 -14.48
C ALA A 217 22.25 19.36 -14.44
N ILE A 218 21.20 20.13 -14.71
CA ILE A 218 19.81 19.66 -14.79
C ILE A 218 19.65 18.64 -15.93
N LEU A 219 20.19 18.95 -17.11
CA LEU A 219 20.13 18.06 -18.27
C LEU A 219 20.95 16.78 -18.08
N SER A 220 22.12 16.87 -17.44
CA SER A 220 22.97 15.71 -17.11
C SER A 220 22.34 14.82 -16.05
N ALA A 221 21.57 15.39 -15.12
CA ALA A 221 20.72 14.64 -14.20
C ALA A 221 19.54 13.94 -14.92
N GLY A 222 19.30 14.23 -16.20
CA GLY A 222 18.20 13.66 -16.98
C GLY A 222 16.91 14.48 -16.97
N ILE A 223 16.89 15.63 -16.28
CA ILE A 223 15.73 16.53 -16.25
C ILE A 223 15.74 17.38 -17.52
N ASP A 224 14.88 17.03 -18.49
CA ASP A 224 14.66 17.84 -19.68
C ASP A 224 13.57 18.89 -19.39
N VAL A 225 13.96 20.16 -19.23
CA VAL A 225 13.04 21.26 -18.91
C VAL A 225 11.93 21.39 -19.96
N GLU A 226 12.26 21.26 -21.25
CA GLU A 226 11.28 21.36 -22.33
C GLU A 226 10.26 20.21 -22.26
N TRP A 227 10.70 19.02 -21.87
CA TRP A 227 9.81 17.89 -21.67
C TRP A 227 8.80 18.13 -20.56
N VAL A 228 9.28 18.57 -19.39
CA VAL A 228 8.42 18.84 -18.23
C VAL A 228 7.38 19.89 -18.59
N LEU A 229 7.80 20.98 -19.25
CA LEU A 229 6.90 22.03 -19.74
C LEU A 229 5.85 21.49 -20.71
N SER A 230 6.21 20.53 -21.58
CA SER A 230 5.26 19.90 -22.50
C SER A 230 4.20 19.05 -21.79
N LEU A 231 4.53 18.44 -20.64
CA LEU A 231 3.61 17.64 -19.83
C LEU A 231 2.67 18.50 -18.98
N LEU A 232 3.04 19.75 -18.70
CA LEU A 232 2.19 20.70 -17.96
C LEU A 232 0.95 21.17 -18.74
N GLY A 233 0.85 20.86 -20.04
CA GLY A 233 -0.43 20.90 -20.74
C GLY A 233 -0.90 22.28 -21.20
N VAL A 234 -0.01 23.12 -21.71
CA VAL A 234 -0.35 24.42 -22.35
C VAL A 234 -1.21 24.25 -23.64
N ALA A 235 -1.56 23.03 -24.04
CA ALA A 235 -2.49 22.74 -25.12
C ALA A 235 -3.57 21.74 -24.67
N GLY A 236 -4.83 22.18 -24.72
CA GLY A 236 -5.99 21.47 -24.20
C GLY A 236 -6.38 20.21 -24.98
N GLY A 237 -6.86 19.22 -24.23
CA GLY A 237 -7.58 18.05 -24.71
C GLY A 237 -8.69 17.69 -23.73
N SER A 238 -9.65 16.87 -24.14
CA SER A 238 -10.70 16.35 -23.26
C SER A 238 -10.28 15.02 -22.62
N PRO A 239 -10.65 14.75 -21.36
CA PRO A 239 -10.26 13.52 -20.65
C PRO A 239 -10.93 12.27 -21.24
N GLY A 240 -10.15 11.22 -21.48
CA GLY A 240 -10.63 9.85 -21.74
C GLY A 240 -10.88 9.05 -20.45
N PRO A 241 -11.64 7.94 -20.48
CA PRO A 241 -11.99 7.11 -19.31
C PRO A 241 -10.77 6.50 -18.57
N VAL A 242 -10.89 6.24 -17.26
CA VAL A 242 -9.89 5.46 -16.46
C VAL A 242 -10.34 4.00 -16.50
N GLY A 243 -9.43 3.04 -16.61
CA GLY A 243 -9.75 1.64 -16.25
C GLY A 243 -9.81 1.42 -14.73
N ASP A 244 -10.27 0.27 -14.27
CA ASP A 244 -11.65 0.06 -13.84
C ASP A 244 -11.84 0.14 -12.30
N HIS A 245 -10.84 0.61 -11.55
CA HIS A 245 -10.87 0.57 -10.06
C HIS A 245 -10.64 1.91 -9.37
N LEU A 246 -10.05 2.91 -10.04
CA LEU A 246 -9.86 4.24 -9.47
C LEU A 246 -11.19 4.93 -9.06
N PRO A 247 -12.27 4.87 -9.87
CA PRO A 247 -13.57 5.39 -9.44
C PRO A 247 -14.06 4.71 -8.15
N LEU A 248 -13.84 3.40 -8.02
CA LEU A 248 -14.26 2.62 -6.86
C LEU A 248 -13.41 2.91 -5.61
N LEU A 249 -12.11 3.16 -5.77
CA LEU A 249 -11.23 3.61 -4.69
C LEU A 249 -11.62 5.00 -4.18
N ARG A 250 -11.94 5.93 -5.09
CA ARG A 250 -12.43 7.26 -4.73
C ARG A 250 -13.77 7.15 -4.00
N GLU A 251 -14.69 6.36 -4.52
CA GLU A 251 -15.97 6.10 -3.86
C GLU A 251 -15.75 5.53 -2.45
N ALA A 252 -14.88 4.52 -2.31
CA ALA A 252 -14.55 3.95 -1.02
C ALA A 252 -14.01 4.99 -0.03
N SER A 253 -13.22 5.96 -0.49
CA SER A 253 -12.77 7.08 0.34
C SER A 253 -13.89 8.09 0.65
N GLU A 254 -14.75 8.40 -0.32
CA GLU A 254 -15.87 9.33 -0.17
C GLU A 254 -16.92 8.86 0.85
N LEU A 255 -17.04 7.54 1.07
CA LEU A 255 -17.89 6.97 2.13
C LEU A 255 -17.53 7.48 3.53
N PHE A 256 -16.30 7.95 3.73
CA PHE A 256 -15.78 8.45 5.01
C PHE A 256 -15.65 9.97 5.05
N SER A 257 -16.23 10.67 4.06
CA SER A 257 -16.44 12.10 4.16
C SER A 257 -17.36 12.41 5.35
N GLN A 258 -17.24 13.60 5.91
CA GLN A 258 -18.04 14.01 7.06
C GLN A 258 -19.56 13.96 6.75
N GLU A 259 -19.95 14.37 5.54
CA GLU A 259 -21.35 14.33 5.09
C GLU A 259 -21.86 12.89 4.97
N SER A 260 -21.07 12.01 4.35
CA SER A 260 -21.41 10.58 4.21
C SER A 260 -21.57 9.90 5.57
N ILE A 261 -20.66 10.16 6.52
CA ILE A 261 -20.75 9.59 7.87
C ILE A 261 -22.00 10.10 8.59
N ALA A 262 -22.34 11.39 8.46
CA ALA A 262 -23.52 11.97 9.09
C ALA A 262 -24.83 11.41 8.53
N ASP A 263 -24.94 11.25 7.20
CA ASP A 263 -26.09 10.62 6.56
C ASP A 263 -26.26 9.16 7.01
N LEU A 264 -25.16 8.40 7.02
CA LEU A 264 -25.14 7.03 7.50
C LEU A 264 -25.56 6.93 8.98
N ALA A 265 -25.08 7.84 9.82
CA ALA A 265 -25.42 7.86 11.24
C ALA A 265 -26.91 8.09 11.48
N SER A 266 -27.50 9.01 10.71
CA SER A 266 -28.94 9.28 10.72
C SER A 266 -29.73 8.04 10.29
N ARG A 267 -29.32 7.43 9.17
CA ARG A 267 -30.03 6.29 8.57
C ARG A 267 -30.02 5.04 9.46
N TYR A 268 -28.89 4.74 10.10
CA TYR A 268 -28.70 3.52 10.90
C TYR A 268 -28.72 3.76 12.41
N ASN A 269 -29.10 4.97 12.86
CA ASN A 269 -29.19 5.36 14.26
C ASN A 269 -27.90 5.04 15.06
N LEU A 270 -26.75 5.49 14.52
CA LEU A 270 -25.43 5.28 15.12
C LEU A 270 -25.15 6.20 16.33
N GLY A 271 -26.16 6.91 16.81
CA GLY A 271 -26.11 7.77 17.99
C GLY A 271 -25.93 9.26 17.65
N HIS A 272 -26.49 10.10 18.53
CA HIS A 272 -26.46 11.55 18.36
C HIS A 272 -25.02 12.07 18.38
N GLY A 273 -24.64 12.85 17.35
CA GLY A 273 -23.30 13.43 17.22
C GLY A 273 -22.31 12.59 16.41
N PHE A 274 -22.63 11.34 16.07
CA PHE A 274 -21.79 10.53 15.18
C PHE A 274 -21.76 11.14 13.77
N GLY A 275 -20.56 11.51 13.27
CA GLY A 275 -20.39 12.24 12.01
C GLY A 275 -20.48 13.78 12.13
N SER A 276 -20.71 14.33 13.33
CA SER A 276 -20.69 15.79 13.53
C SER A 276 -19.26 16.32 13.71
N ALA A 277 -18.95 17.49 13.13
CA ALA A 277 -17.66 18.14 13.35
C ALA A 277 -17.61 18.72 14.77
N THR A 278 -16.51 18.46 15.47
CA THR A 278 -16.23 19.08 16.76
C THR A 278 -15.93 20.57 16.57
N LYS A 279 -16.96 21.43 16.59
CA LYS A 279 -16.72 22.85 16.89
C LYS A 279 -16.38 22.94 18.37
N VAL A 280 -15.12 23.19 18.69
CA VAL A 280 -14.69 23.57 20.04
C VAL A 280 -15.26 24.97 20.30
N VAL A 281 -16.50 25.03 20.78
CA VAL A 281 -17.04 26.25 21.37
C VAL A 281 -16.53 26.29 22.81
N GLY A 282 -15.97 27.43 23.19
CA GLY A 282 -15.44 27.68 24.54
C GLY A 282 -16.47 27.46 25.67
N PRO A 283 -16.10 27.74 26.92
CA PRO A 283 -16.86 27.33 28.09
C PRO A 283 -18.12 28.18 28.29
N THR A 284 -19.14 28.00 27.45
CA THR A 284 -20.46 28.58 27.65
C THR A 284 -21.56 27.68 27.07
N THR A 285 -22.27 27.02 27.99
CA THR A 285 -23.73 26.81 27.97
C THR A 285 -24.39 26.17 26.74
N GLU A 286 -24.22 24.85 26.56
CA GLU A 286 -25.24 23.94 26.01
C GLU A 286 -25.05 22.55 26.67
N SER A 287 -25.50 22.37 27.93
CA SER A 287 -25.01 21.29 28.80
C SER A 287 -26.09 20.40 29.42
N GLU A 288 -27.06 19.92 28.61
CA GLU A 288 -27.88 18.77 29.04
C GLU A 288 -27.98 17.66 27.97
N GLY A 289 -27.72 17.96 26.69
CA GLY A 289 -27.61 16.95 25.62
C GLY A 289 -26.17 16.63 25.14
N ALA A 290 -25.16 17.35 25.64
CA ALA A 290 -23.82 17.32 25.07
C ALA A 290 -22.93 16.17 25.58
N SER A 291 -23.10 15.69 26.81
CA SER A 291 -22.21 14.68 27.41
C SER A 291 -22.42 13.27 26.86
N LEU A 292 -23.68 12.86 26.64
CA LEU A 292 -24.02 11.55 26.07
C LEU A 292 -23.60 11.41 24.60
N ALA A 293 -23.44 12.53 23.89
CA ALA A 293 -23.02 12.56 22.48
C ALA A 293 -21.48 12.57 22.29
N VAL A 294 -20.71 12.74 23.38
CA VAL A 294 -19.24 12.92 23.28
C VAL A 294 -18.57 11.73 22.63
N THR A 295 -18.84 10.51 23.11
CA THR A 295 -18.21 9.30 22.58
C THR A 295 -18.59 9.06 21.13
N ALA A 296 -19.87 9.22 20.78
CA ALA A 296 -20.36 9.07 19.42
C ALA A 296 -19.68 10.03 18.45
N ARG A 297 -19.48 11.29 18.88
CA ARG A 297 -18.79 12.31 18.09
C ARG A 297 -17.31 11.98 17.88
N PHE A 298 -16.58 11.61 18.93
CA PHE A 298 -15.17 11.23 18.79
C PHE A 298 -14.99 9.96 17.95
N ALA A 299 -15.88 8.97 18.09
CA ALA A 299 -15.91 7.79 17.25
C ALA A 299 -16.12 8.15 15.77
N GLY A 300 -17.12 8.99 15.46
CA GLY A 300 -17.39 9.46 14.10
C GLY A 300 -16.26 10.32 13.53
N GLU A 301 -15.63 11.17 14.34
CA GLU A 301 -14.46 11.94 13.93
C GLU A 301 -13.29 11.01 13.58
N PHE A 302 -12.97 10.04 14.45
CA PHE A 302 -11.89 9.08 14.20
C PHE A 302 -12.14 8.22 12.97
N LEU A 303 -13.40 7.83 12.71
CA LEU A 303 -13.78 7.10 11.50
C LEU A 303 -13.42 7.85 10.22
N GLY A 304 -13.61 9.17 10.19
CA GLY A 304 -13.25 10.03 9.05
C GLY A 304 -11.76 10.40 8.95
N ARG A 305 -10.92 10.04 9.94
CA ARG A 305 -9.49 10.37 9.93
C ARG A 305 -8.70 9.39 9.09
N GLY A 306 -8.25 9.83 7.91
CA GLY A 306 -7.21 9.18 7.11
C GLY A 306 -7.44 7.69 6.80
N GLY A 307 -6.41 7.04 6.27
CA GLY A 307 -6.46 5.64 5.84
C GLY A 307 -6.60 5.49 4.32
N LYS A 308 -6.19 4.32 3.82
CA LYS A 308 -6.28 3.99 2.39
C LYS A 308 -7.65 3.42 1.98
N PHE A 309 -8.52 3.18 2.96
CA PHE A 309 -9.87 2.58 2.80
C PHE A 309 -9.91 1.33 1.92
N LEU A 310 -8.84 0.50 1.99
CA LEU A 310 -8.69 -0.69 1.17
C LEU A 310 -9.75 -1.75 1.48
N ARG A 311 -10.17 -1.91 2.74
CA ARG A 311 -11.15 -2.95 3.10
C ARG A 311 -12.57 -2.63 2.61
N PRO A 312 -13.06 -1.38 2.72
CA PRO A 312 -14.27 -0.95 2.02
C PRO A 312 -14.18 -1.15 0.51
N PHE A 313 -13.06 -0.76 -0.11
CA PHE A 313 -12.82 -0.98 -1.53
C PHE A 313 -12.91 -2.46 -1.91
N VAL A 314 -12.23 -3.35 -1.18
CA VAL A 314 -12.27 -4.80 -1.40
C VAL A 314 -13.70 -5.33 -1.35
N THR A 315 -14.48 -4.88 -0.36
CA THR A 315 -15.88 -5.29 -0.20
C THR A 315 -16.72 -4.90 -1.42
N LEU A 316 -16.57 -3.66 -1.88
CA LEU A 316 -17.30 -3.15 -3.04
C LEU A 316 -16.81 -3.77 -4.35
N ALA A 317 -15.51 -4.01 -4.50
CA ALA A 317 -14.91 -4.61 -5.70
C ALA A 317 -15.39 -6.06 -5.86
N ALA A 318 -15.38 -6.84 -4.77
CA ALA A 318 -15.91 -8.20 -4.77
C ALA A 318 -17.42 -8.23 -5.07
N TYR A 319 -18.19 -7.27 -4.51
CA TYR A 319 -19.61 -7.13 -4.81
C TYR A 319 -19.85 -6.80 -6.29
N ASP A 320 -19.24 -5.73 -6.82
CA ASP A 320 -19.47 -5.26 -8.19
C ASP A 320 -19.01 -6.29 -9.22
N ALA A 321 -17.86 -6.91 -9.02
CA ALA A 321 -17.32 -7.94 -9.91
C ALA A 321 -18.24 -9.18 -9.97
N LEU A 322 -18.67 -9.68 -8.81
CA LEU A 322 -19.55 -10.85 -8.77
C LEU A 322 -20.95 -10.54 -9.32
N ARG A 323 -21.45 -9.31 -9.11
CA ARG A 323 -22.71 -8.86 -9.71
C ARG A 323 -22.64 -8.83 -11.23
N ALA A 324 -21.50 -8.42 -11.80
CA ALA A 324 -21.27 -8.47 -13.24
C ALA A 324 -21.20 -9.92 -13.74
N ASP A 325 -20.43 -10.80 -13.09
CA ASP A 325 -20.35 -12.22 -13.48
C ASP A 325 -21.73 -12.92 -13.39
N LEU A 326 -22.52 -12.65 -12.34
CA LEU A 326 -23.86 -13.23 -12.19
C LEU A 326 -24.88 -12.64 -13.18
N GLY A 327 -24.75 -11.36 -13.55
CA GLY A 327 -25.60 -10.70 -14.54
C GLY A 327 -25.40 -11.25 -15.95
N ASP A 328 -24.18 -11.68 -16.27
CA ASP A 328 -23.86 -12.33 -17.54
C ASP A 328 -24.43 -13.77 -17.63
N VAL A 329 -24.56 -14.48 -16.50
CA VAL A 329 -25.04 -15.88 -16.43
C VAL A 329 -26.55 -15.98 -16.20
N ARG A 330 -27.16 -15.04 -15.48
CA ARG A 330 -28.58 -15.03 -15.13
C ARG A 330 -29.19 -13.71 -15.58
N HIS A 331 -29.99 -13.75 -16.64
CA HIS A 331 -30.77 -12.59 -17.13
C HIS A 331 -31.74 -11.99 -16.08
N GLU A 332 -31.86 -12.59 -14.89
CA GLU A 332 -32.54 -12.05 -13.71
C GLU A 332 -31.55 -11.98 -12.54
N LEU A 333 -31.50 -10.81 -11.88
CA LEU A 333 -30.70 -10.58 -10.67
C LEU A 333 -30.94 -11.70 -9.64
N ALA A 334 -29.88 -12.27 -9.07
CA ALA A 334 -30.00 -13.27 -8.02
C ALA A 334 -31.00 -12.79 -6.92
N PRO A 335 -32.06 -13.55 -6.57
CA PRO A 335 -33.13 -13.12 -5.67
C PRO A 335 -32.67 -12.67 -4.28
N SER A 336 -31.44 -13.01 -3.90
CA SER A 336 -30.78 -12.77 -2.61
C SER A 336 -29.85 -11.54 -2.60
N ALA A 337 -29.61 -10.90 -3.74
CA ALA A 337 -28.69 -9.78 -3.83
C ALA A 337 -29.32 -8.49 -3.26
N VAL A 338 -28.52 -7.70 -2.54
CA VAL A 338 -28.97 -6.39 -2.04
C VAL A 338 -28.68 -5.27 -3.02
N SER A 339 -29.27 -4.10 -2.76
CA SER A 339 -28.93 -2.88 -3.46
C SER A 339 -27.45 -2.51 -3.25
N ARG A 340 -26.87 -1.79 -4.21
CA ARG A 340 -25.49 -1.28 -4.09
C ARG A 340 -25.35 -0.31 -2.91
N GLU A 341 -26.40 0.43 -2.58
CA GLU A 341 -26.41 1.33 -1.41
C GLU A 341 -26.33 0.56 -0.08
N THR A 342 -27.01 -0.59 0.01
CA THR A 342 -26.87 -1.51 1.15
C THR A 342 -25.44 -2.08 1.22
N ALA A 343 -24.83 -2.40 0.07
CA ALA A 343 -23.45 -2.86 0.01
C ALA A 343 -22.44 -1.78 0.46
N ARG A 344 -22.67 -0.51 0.09
CA ARG A 344 -21.89 0.65 0.57
C ARG A 344 -21.95 0.79 2.09
N ALA A 345 -23.15 0.70 2.68
CA ALA A 345 -23.28 0.70 4.13
C ALA A 345 -22.51 -0.48 4.76
N ALA A 346 -22.68 -1.70 4.25
CA ALA A 346 -21.95 -2.86 4.73
C ALA A 346 -20.42 -2.69 4.65
N ALA A 347 -19.90 -2.10 3.57
CA ALA A 347 -18.48 -1.78 3.42
C ALA A 347 -17.98 -0.78 4.48
N VAL A 348 -18.81 0.19 4.89
CA VAL A 348 -18.47 1.09 6.01
C VAL A 348 -18.34 0.33 7.33
N SER A 349 -19.17 -0.70 7.58
CA SER A 349 -19.07 -1.48 8.83
C SER A 349 -17.70 -2.14 9.01
N ILE A 350 -17.10 -2.65 7.93
CA ILE A 350 -15.77 -3.26 7.94
C ILE A 350 -14.72 -2.24 8.41
N GLU A 351 -14.79 -1.00 7.92
CA GLU A 351 -13.86 0.06 8.36
C GLU A 351 -14.16 0.52 9.79
N ILE A 352 -15.42 0.53 10.22
CA ILE A 352 -15.77 0.80 11.62
C ILE A 352 -15.09 -0.20 12.56
N PHE A 353 -15.15 -1.51 12.25
CA PHE A 353 -14.44 -2.53 13.03
C PHE A 353 -12.92 -2.37 12.96
N HIS A 354 -12.39 -2.02 11.78
CA HIS A 354 -10.96 -1.75 11.65
C HIS A 354 -10.51 -0.56 12.50
N LYS A 355 -11.26 0.55 12.48
CA LYS A 355 -10.98 1.73 13.30
C LYS A 355 -11.10 1.39 14.79
N ALA A 356 -12.07 0.56 15.18
CA ALA A 356 -12.16 0.08 16.56
C ALA A 356 -10.89 -0.68 16.98
N SER A 357 -10.40 -1.60 16.14
CA SER A 357 -9.16 -2.34 16.43
C SER A 357 -7.97 -1.40 16.54
N LEU A 358 -7.82 -0.42 15.64
CA LEU A 358 -6.72 0.54 15.70
C LEU A 358 -6.68 1.37 16.98
N VAL A 359 -7.85 1.76 17.52
CA VAL A 359 -7.91 2.48 18.80
C VAL A 359 -7.39 1.61 19.95
N HIS A 360 -7.73 0.33 19.96
CA HIS A 360 -7.27 -0.61 20.97
C HIS A 360 -5.80 -0.98 20.78
N ASP A 361 -5.39 -1.30 19.55
CA ASP A 361 -4.00 -1.60 19.19
C ASP A 361 -3.07 -0.43 19.58
N ASP A 362 -3.46 0.81 19.30
CA ASP A 362 -2.68 2.00 19.69
C ASP A 362 -2.40 2.04 21.20
N ILE A 363 -3.36 1.63 22.03
CA ILE A 363 -3.21 1.56 23.49
C ILE A 363 -2.28 0.41 23.89
N GLU A 364 -2.48 -0.76 23.29
CA GLU A 364 -1.74 -1.99 23.59
C GLU A 364 -0.25 -1.90 23.21
N ASP A 365 0.03 -1.18 22.12
CA ASP A 365 1.38 -0.94 21.58
C ASP A 365 2.01 0.35 22.15
N GLY A 366 1.20 1.26 22.72
CA GLY A 366 1.66 2.54 23.23
C GLY A 366 2.03 3.55 22.13
N ASP A 367 1.40 3.43 20.97
CA ASP A 367 1.64 4.28 19.80
C ASP A 367 1.25 5.73 20.07
N THR A 368 2.17 6.67 19.85
CA THR A 368 1.91 8.09 20.16
C THR A 368 1.30 8.87 18.98
N ALA A 369 1.41 8.35 17.76
CA ALA A 369 0.89 9.01 16.56
C ALA A 369 0.34 8.03 15.52
N ARG A 370 -0.77 8.40 14.87
CA ARG A 370 -1.41 7.69 13.75
C ARG A 370 -1.95 8.68 12.73
N TYR A 371 -1.78 8.37 11.44
CA TYR A 371 -2.17 9.25 10.33
C TYR A 371 -1.60 10.69 10.42
N GLY A 372 -0.39 10.84 10.99
CA GLY A 372 0.25 12.14 11.19
C GLY A 372 -0.37 12.99 12.31
N ARG A 373 -1.20 12.40 13.17
CA ARG A 373 -1.82 13.05 14.35
C ARG A 373 -1.58 12.23 15.61
N PRO A 374 -1.70 12.81 16.81
CA PRO A 374 -1.63 12.03 18.04
C PRO A 374 -2.74 10.94 18.08
N THR A 375 -2.44 9.80 18.67
CA THR A 375 -3.42 8.71 18.83
C THR A 375 -4.54 9.09 19.81
N VAL A 376 -5.69 8.41 19.72
CA VAL A 376 -6.89 8.76 20.52
C VAL A 376 -6.60 8.73 22.02
N HIS A 377 -5.77 7.79 22.49
CA HIS A 377 -5.42 7.68 23.91
C HIS A 377 -4.44 8.77 24.36
N VAL A 378 -3.64 9.33 23.46
CA VAL A 378 -2.80 10.51 23.74
C VAL A 378 -3.66 11.78 23.78
N GLU A 379 -4.62 11.93 22.86
CA GLU A 379 -5.48 13.12 22.79
C GLU A 379 -6.51 13.19 23.94
N HIS A 380 -7.08 12.05 24.33
CA HIS A 380 -8.25 12.00 25.21
C HIS A 380 -8.07 11.11 26.46
N GLY A 381 -6.91 10.47 26.60
CA GLY A 381 -6.62 9.53 27.67
C GLY A 381 -7.12 8.11 27.39
N THR A 382 -6.43 7.12 27.96
CA THR A 382 -6.74 5.68 27.78
C THR A 382 -8.18 5.32 28.10
N PRO A 383 -8.82 5.77 29.20
CA PRO A 383 -10.21 5.40 29.49
C PRO A 383 -11.20 5.87 28.42
N ALA A 384 -10.98 7.06 27.85
CA ALA A 384 -11.83 7.58 26.77
C ALA A 384 -11.60 6.79 25.48
N ALA A 385 -10.36 6.46 25.16
CA ALA A 385 -10.00 5.69 23.96
C ALA A 385 -10.61 4.28 23.98
N ILE A 386 -10.52 3.55 25.10
CA ILE A 386 -11.19 2.24 25.26
C ILE A 386 -12.68 2.37 24.96
N ASN A 387 -13.35 3.34 25.58
CA ASN A 387 -14.79 3.53 25.39
C ASN A 387 -15.16 3.97 23.96
N ILE A 388 -14.28 4.68 23.25
CA ILE A 388 -14.47 5.03 21.83
C ILE A 388 -14.34 3.79 20.94
N GLY A 389 -13.36 2.92 21.20
CA GLY A 389 -13.21 1.65 20.48
C GLY A 389 -14.42 0.74 20.70
N ASP A 390 -14.87 0.57 21.95
CA ASP A 390 -16.10 -0.17 22.28
C ASP A 390 -17.35 0.40 21.59
N TYR A 391 -17.45 1.73 21.50
CA TYR A 391 -18.53 2.39 20.78
C TYR A 391 -18.53 2.03 19.29
N LEU A 392 -17.37 2.04 18.65
CA LEU A 392 -17.21 1.67 17.24
C LEU A 392 -17.60 0.19 17.01
N VAL A 393 -17.20 -0.72 17.90
CA VAL A 393 -17.63 -2.13 17.83
C VAL A 393 -19.16 -2.24 17.84
N GLY A 394 -19.82 -1.56 18.78
CA GLY A 394 -21.29 -1.52 18.86
C GLY A 394 -21.94 -0.88 17.63
N ALA A 395 -21.36 0.21 17.11
CA ALA A 395 -21.84 0.90 15.92
C ALA A 395 -21.74 0.00 14.66
N GLY A 396 -20.65 -0.75 14.52
CA GLY A 396 -20.47 -1.70 13.42
C GLY A 396 -21.56 -2.78 13.40
N TYR A 397 -21.82 -3.41 14.56
CA TYR A 397 -22.90 -4.41 14.66
C TYR A 397 -24.29 -3.82 14.48
N ARG A 398 -24.54 -2.60 15.01
CA ARG A 398 -25.81 -1.91 14.80
C ARG A 398 -26.06 -1.63 13.31
N LEU A 399 -25.01 -1.23 12.59
CA LEU A 399 -25.11 -0.96 11.16
C LEU A 399 -25.49 -2.22 10.39
N ILE A 400 -24.82 -3.36 10.65
CA ILE A 400 -25.16 -4.65 10.03
C ILE A 400 -26.59 -5.09 10.35
N ALA A 401 -27.01 -4.95 11.61
CA ALA A 401 -28.37 -5.31 12.04
C ALA A 401 -29.45 -4.45 11.35
N GLY A 402 -29.13 -3.21 10.98
CA GLY A 402 -30.02 -2.29 10.29
C GLY A 402 -30.03 -2.41 8.76
N LEU A 403 -29.14 -3.21 8.15
CA LEU A 403 -29.08 -3.36 6.70
C LEU A 403 -30.39 -3.92 6.12
N GLU A 404 -30.80 -3.36 4.99
CA GLU A 404 -31.91 -3.87 4.20
C GLU A 404 -31.61 -5.26 3.62
N GLY A 405 -32.65 -6.08 3.44
CA GLY A 405 -32.52 -7.44 2.89
C GLY A 405 -33.06 -8.53 3.81
N PRO A 406 -32.90 -9.81 3.43
CA PRO A 406 -33.44 -10.93 4.20
C PRO A 406 -32.70 -11.10 5.54
N ALA A 407 -33.39 -11.63 6.54
CA ALA A 407 -32.80 -11.87 7.87
C ALA A 407 -31.61 -12.85 7.80
N SER A 408 -31.65 -13.83 6.89
CA SER A 408 -30.54 -14.75 6.65
C SER A 408 -29.27 -14.02 6.21
N LEU A 409 -29.37 -13.01 5.33
CA LEU A 409 -28.22 -12.19 4.94
C LEU A 409 -27.56 -11.53 6.15
N ARG A 410 -28.34 -10.85 7.00
CA ARG A 410 -27.78 -10.21 8.20
C ARG A 410 -27.16 -11.23 9.14
N SER A 411 -27.77 -12.41 9.29
CA SER A 411 -27.20 -13.51 10.07
C SER A 411 -25.85 -13.96 9.53
N ASP A 412 -25.72 -14.10 8.21
CA ASP A 412 -24.47 -14.53 7.57
C ASP A 412 -23.38 -13.46 7.70
N LEU A 413 -23.73 -12.18 7.49
CA LEU A 413 -22.78 -11.06 7.68
C LEU A 413 -22.31 -10.96 9.13
N LEU A 414 -23.21 -11.14 10.11
CA LEU A 414 -22.85 -11.19 11.53
C LEU A 414 -21.94 -12.38 11.84
N ALA A 415 -22.20 -13.55 11.25
CA ALA A 415 -21.34 -14.73 11.43
C ALA A 415 -19.93 -14.48 10.88
N ILE A 416 -19.82 -13.93 9.66
CA ILE A 416 -18.54 -13.57 9.04
C ILE A 416 -17.76 -12.58 9.92
N LEU A 417 -18.40 -11.49 10.34
CA LEU A 417 -17.74 -10.43 11.12
C LEU A 417 -17.38 -10.88 12.54
N SER A 418 -18.25 -11.64 13.21
CA SER A 418 -17.97 -12.11 14.56
C SER A 418 -16.86 -13.16 14.59
N ASP A 419 -16.81 -14.08 13.62
CA ASP A 419 -15.68 -15.01 13.47
C ASP A 419 -14.38 -14.27 13.23
N ALA A 420 -14.38 -13.33 12.29
CA ALA A 420 -13.20 -12.50 11.99
C ALA A 420 -12.73 -11.72 13.23
N HIS A 421 -13.65 -11.08 13.96
CA HIS A 421 -13.33 -10.33 15.17
C HIS A 421 -12.70 -11.23 16.24
N VAL A 422 -13.30 -12.40 16.52
CA VAL A 422 -12.74 -13.36 17.49
C VAL A 422 -11.35 -13.84 17.07
N ARG A 423 -11.14 -14.14 15.79
CA ARG A 423 -9.83 -14.56 15.27
C ARG A 423 -8.77 -13.47 15.37
N LEU A 424 -9.12 -12.23 15.03
CA LEU A 424 -8.24 -11.07 15.18
C LEU A 424 -7.84 -10.85 16.64
N ALA A 425 -8.81 -10.86 17.56
CA ALA A 425 -8.55 -10.71 18.99
C ALA A 425 -7.70 -11.85 19.56
N ARG A 426 -7.86 -13.09 19.05
CA ARG A 426 -7.00 -14.22 19.41
C ARG A 426 -5.57 -14.04 18.88
N GLY A 427 -5.41 -13.54 17.66
CA GLY A 427 -4.10 -13.23 17.09
C GLY A 427 -3.36 -12.16 17.90
N GLN A 428 -4.04 -11.03 18.15
CA GLN A 428 -3.50 -9.94 18.96
C GLN A 428 -3.19 -10.40 20.40
N GLY A 429 -4.10 -11.14 21.04
CA GLY A 429 -3.88 -11.68 22.38
C GLY A 429 -2.71 -12.67 22.46
N ALA A 430 -2.49 -13.49 21.42
CA ALA A 430 -1.34 -14.38 21.36
C ALA A 430 -0.02 -13.61 21.21
N GLU A 431 0.02 -12.56 20.40
CA GLU A 431 1.18 -11.69 20.27
C GLU A 431 1.52 -10.99 21.59
N LEU A 432 0.53 -10.43 22.28
CA LEU A 432 0.71 -9.81 23.60
C LEU A 432 1.22 -10.81 24.64
N TRP A 433 0.67 -12.03 24.64
CA TRP A 433 1.14 -13.10 25.53
C TRP A 433 2.61 -13.42 25.29
N TRP A 434 3.00 -13.64 24.03
CA TRP A 434 4.38 -13.98 23.67
C TRP A 434 5.37 -12.82 23.85
N ARG A 435 4.90 -11.57 23.82
CA ARG A 435 5.70 -10.40 24.18
C ARG A 435 6.10 -10.42 25.66
N ASP A 436 5.20 -10.89 26.52
CA ASP A 436 5.33 -10.75 27.98
C ASP A 436 5.87 -12.02 28.67
N VAL A 437 5.93 -13.15 27.97
CA VAL A 437 6.47 -14.43 28.48
C VAL A 437 7.95 -14.61 28.11
N ASP A 438 8.75 -15.11 29.05
CA ASP A 438 10.19 -15.37 28.90
C ASP A 438 10.48 -16.76 28.29
N ASP A 439 9.72 -17.12 27.25
CA ASP A 439 9.84 -18.37 26.49
C ASP A 439 9.88 -18.05 24.99
N GLU A 440 10.33 -19.00 24.17
CA GLU A 440 10.56 -18.76 22.74
C GLU A 440 9.41 -19.29 21.89
N VAL A 441 8.86 -18.41 21.05
CA VAL A 441 7.84 -18.75 20.06
C VAL A 441 8.47 -19.55 18.92
N SER A 442 7.84 -20.65 18.51
CA SER A 442 8.27 -21.39 17.33
C SER A 442 7.88 -20.67 16.03
N SER A 443 8.62 -20.90 14.95
CA SER A 443 8.31 -20.29 13.65
C SER A 443 6.91 -20.66 13.15
N ALA A 444 6.47 -21.89 13.43
CA ALA A 444 5.12 -22.36 13.14
C ALA A 444 4.04 -21.62 13.93
N GLU A 445 4.27 -21.33 15.21
CA GLU A 445 3.33 -20.55 16.04
C GLU A 445 3.31 -19.07 15.64
N SER A 446 4.46 -18.47 15.32
CA SER A 446 4.52 -17.11 14.77
C SER A 446 3.71 -16.98 13.48
N LEU A 447 3.81 -17.95 12.57
CA LEU A 447 3.01 -17.97 11.34
C LEU A 447 1.51 -18.14 11.63
N GLU A 448 1.13 -18.95 12.63
CA GLU A 448 -0.26 -19.07 13.07
C GLU A 448 -0.80 -17.74 13.63
N ILE A 449 0.01 -17.02 14.41
CA ILE A 449 -0.33 -15.68 14.91
C ILE A 449 -0.52 -14.70 13.75
N TYR A 450 0.37 -14.72 12.76
CA TYR A 450 0.29 -13.84 11.58
C TYR A 450 -1.00 -14.06 10.78
N GLY A 451 -1.33 -15.33 10.53
CA GLY A 451 -2.57 -15.71 9.86
C GLY A 451 -3.84 -15.31 10.64
N LEU A 452 -3.74 -15.12 11.96
CA LEU A 452 -4.87 -14.66 12.78
C LEU A 452 -4.96 -13.14 12.89
N LYS A 453 -3.84 -12.41 12.84
CA LYS A 453 -3.84 -10.95 13.05
C LYS A 453 -4.26 -10.14 11.81
N THR A 454 -4.01 -10.64 10.60
CA THR A 454 -4.22 -9.85 9.39
C THR A 454 -5.25 -10.46 8.45
N SER A 455 -5.17 -11.77 8.22
CA SER A 455 -6.01 -12.47 7.24
C SER A 455 -7.52 -12.35 7.49
N PRO A 456 -8.05 -12.44 8.74
CA PRO A 456 -9.50 -12.49 8.94
C PRO A 456 -10.23 -11.21 8.53
N ALA A 457 -9.58 -10.05 8.63
CA ALA A 457 -10.19 -8.78 8.22
C ALA A 457 -10.35 -8.69 6.68
N PHE A 458 -9.36 -9.21 5.94
CA PHE A 458 -9.44 -9.31 4.48
C PHE A 458 -10.46 -10.36 4.04
N GLU A 459 -10.45 -11.52 4.71
CA GLU A 459 -11.43 -12.59 4.51
C GLU A 459 -12.85 -12.07 4.68
N ALA A 460 -13.11 -11.33 5.76
CA ALA A 460 -14.42 -10.73 6.02
C ALA A 460 -14.83 -9.75 4.92
N ALA A 461 -13.93 -8.88 4.46
CA ALA A 461 -14.22 -7.90 3.41
C ALA A 461 -14.64 -8.59 2.09
N VAL A 462 -13.88 -9.60 1.64
CA VAL A 462 -14.19 -10.37 0.43
C VAL A 462 -15.48 -11.17 0.61
N ALA A 463 -15.61 -11.92 1.70
CA ALA A 463 -16.77 -12.76 1.98
C ALA A 463 -18.06 -11.94 2.10
N MET A 464 -18.00 -10.75 2.71
CA MET A 464 -19.14 -9.84 2.76
C MET A 464 -19.52 -9.37 1.36
N GLY A 465 -18.57 -8.92 0.53
CA GLY A 465 -18.85 -8.50 -0.85
C GLY A 465 -19.55 -9.59 -1.66
N ILE A 466 -19.03 -10.82 -1.60
CA ILE A 466 -19.61 -12.01 -2.23
C ILE A 466 -21.03 -12.28 -1.74
N ARG A 467 -21.22 -12.27 -0.42
CA ARG A 467 -22.51 -12.58 0.20
C ARG A 467 -23.58 -11.53 -0.08
N LEU A 468 -23.19 -10.25 -0.14
CA LEU A 468 -24.05 -9.11 -0.51
C LEU A 468 -24.48 -9.17 -1.98
N ALA A 469 -23.60 -9.67 -2.86
CA ALA A 469 -23.90 -9.87 -4.27
C ALA A 469 -24.88 -11.03 -4.53
N GLY A 470 -25.14 -11.86 -3.52
CA GLY A 470 -26.20 -12.87 -3.51
C GLY A 470 -25.71 -14.32 -3.51
N LEU A 471 -24.40 -14.55 -3.54
CA LEU A 471 -23.83 -15.90 -3.56
C LEU A 471 -23.86 -16.54 -2.16
N GLN A 472 -24.18 -17.83 -2.10
CA GLN A 472 -24.15 -18.67 -0.90
C GLN A 472 -22.87 -19.52 -0.86
N ALA A 473 -22.53 -20.10 0.29
CA ALA A 473 -21.24 -20.72 0.60
C ALA A 473 -20.94 -22.08 -0.09
N ASP A 474 -21.43 -22.32 -1.31
CA ASP A 474 -21.35 -23.64 -1.98
C ASP A 474 -20.42 -23.68 -3.20
N ASP A 475 -19.51 -22.72 -3.35
CA ASP A 475 -18.59 -22.62 -4.51
C ASP A 475 -17.24 -23.35 -4.25
N PRO A 476 -16.51 -23.85 -5.27
CA PRO A 476 -15.35 -24.71 -5.08
C PRO A 476 -14.06 -23.96 -4.71
N PHE A 477 -14.04 -22.61 -4.75
CA PHE A 477 -12.88 -21.82 -4.32
C PHE A 477 -13.04 -21.33 -2.87
N SER A 478 -11.94 -21.30 -2.12
CA SER A 478 -11.95 -21.00 -0.68
C SER A 478 -11.42 -19.59 -0.41
N VAL A 479 -12.32 -18.65 -0.13
CA VAL A 479 -11.96 -17.29 0.32
C VAL A 479 -11.12 -17.34 1.60
N THR A 480 -11.41 -18.30 2.49
CA THR A 480 -10.68 -18.49 3.74
C THR A 480 -9.23 -18.91 3.48
N GLU A 481 -8.99 -19.88 2.60
CA GLU A 481 -7.65 -20.36 2.25
C GLU A 481 -6.86 -19.27 1.51
N TYR A 482 -7.50 -18.63 0.53
CA TYR A 482 -6.93 -17.48 -0.18
C TYR A 482 -6.49 -16.38 0.80
N SER A 483 -7.39 -15.95 1.69
CA SER A 483 -7.13 -14.83 2.60
C SER A 483 -6.09 -15.18 3.66
N LEU A 484 -6.07 -16.44 4.13
CA LEU A 484 -5.05 -16.95 5.05
C LEU A 484 -3.66 -16.73 4.43
N HIS A 485 -3.45 -17.24 3.23
CA HIS A 485 -2.15 -17.19 2.55
C HIS A 485 -1.73 -15.77 2.16
N VAL A 486 -2.68 -14.94 1.69
CA VAL A 486 -2.41 -13.51 1.42
C VAL A 486 -1.94 -12.79 2.69
N GLY A 487 -2.65 -12.95 3.80
CA GLY A 487 -2.32 -12.26 5.05
C GLY A 487 -1.02 -12.74 5.69
N THR A 488 -0.76 -14.05 5.66
CA THR A 488 0.52 -14.62 6.13
C THR A 488 1.68 -14.10 5.28
N GLY A 489 1.57 -14.21 3.95
CA GLY A 489 2.61 -13.72 3.03
C GLY A 489 2.86 -12.22 3.15
N PHE A 490 1.80 -11.41 3.33
CA PHE A 490 1.90 -9.97 3.55
C PHE A 490 2.68 -9.61 4.81
N GLN A 491 2.41 -10.31 5.93
CA GLN A 491 3.11 -10.03 7.20
C GLN A 491 4.58 -10.43 7.13
N VAL A 492 4.91 -11.61 6.59
CA VAL A 492 6.31 -12.02 6.43
C VAL A 492 7.06 -11.07 5.47
N LEU A 493 6.40 -10.60 4.41
CA LEU A 493 6.99 -9.63 3.49
C LEU A 493 7.23 -8.26 4.15
N ASN A 494 6.33 -7.81 5.03
CA ASN A 494 6.55 -6.57 5.79
C ASN A 494 7.74 -6.69 6.73
N ASP A 495 7.83 -7.78 7.50
CA ASP A 495 8.98 -8.04 8.36
C ASP A 495 10.29 -8.02 7.56
N LEU A 496 10.31 -8.66 6.38
CA LEU A 496 11.47 -8.64 5.48
C LEU A 496 11.82 -7.23 5.01
N LYS A 497 10.83 -6.43 4.63
CA LYS A 497 11.03 -5.04 4.18
C LYS A 497 11.56 -4.14 5.27
N ASP A 498 11.21 -4.39 6.53
CA ASP A 498 11.77 -3.61 7.63
C ASP A 498 13.31 -3.73 7.60
N TRP A 499 13.85 -4.91 7.34
CA TRP A 499 15.30 -5.13 7.23
C TRP A 499 15.97 -4.54 5.95
N GLN A 500 15.20 -3.98 5.03
CA GLN A 500 15.67 -3.36 3.78
C GLN A 500 15.62 -1.81 3.86
N GLY A 501 16.72 -1.14 4.24
CA GLY A 501 16.82 0.33 4.19
C GLY A 501 17.93 0.96 5.06
N ASP A 502 18.11 2.29 4.92
CA ASP A 502 19.03 3.14 5.72
C ASP A 502 18.28 3.83 6.88
N LEU A 503 18.85 3.79 8.09
CA LEU A 503 18.71 4.62 9.31
C LEU A 503 17.31 4.98 9.87
N GLU A 504 16.29 5.33 9.07
CA GLU A 504 14.91 5.49 9.56
C GLU A 504 14.19 4.14 9.71
N ASN A 505 14.43 3.21 8.77
CA ASN A 505 13.96 1.82 8.88
C ASN A 505 14.68 1.09 10.02
N ASP A 506 15.96 1.39 10.27
CA ASP A 506 16.75 0.76 11.33
C ASP A 506 16.13 0.98 12.72
N ARG A 507 15.47 2.12 12.98
CA ARG A 507 14.79 2.37 14.27
C ARG A 507 13.52 1.55 14.45
N ARG A 508 12.79 1.28 13.35
CA ARG A 508 11.58 0.44 13.38
C ARG A 508 11.93 -1.05 13.45
N VAL A 509 12.93 -1.47 12.68
CA VAL A 509 13.58 -2.80 12.78
C VAL A 509 14.06 -3.05 14.20
N ALA A 510 14.76 -2.08 14.79
CA ALA A 510 15.13 -2.12 16.20
C ALA A 510 13.91 -2.22 17.10
N GLY A 511 12.83 -1.50 16.84
CA GLY A 511 11.60 -1.57 17.63
C GLY A 511 11.00 -2.97 17.69
N ASP A 512 10.85 -3.64 16.54
CA ASP A 512 10.23 -4.98 16.50
C ASP A 512 11.18 -6.08 16.99
N VAL A 513 12.45 -6.05 16.60
CA VAL A 513 13.47 -7.06 16.97
C VAL A 513 13.92 -6.90 18.43
N LEU A 514 14.09 -5.66 18.88
CA LEU A 514 14.61 -5.33 20.20
C LEU A 514 13.49 -5.09 21.23
N GLY A 515 12.25 -4.84 20.78
CA GLY A 515 11.08 -4.65 21.63
C GLY A 515 10.40 -5.95 22.10
N GLY A 516 10.93 -7.12 21.69
CA GLY A 516 10.44 -8.42 22.12
C GLY A 516 9.22 -8.93 21.35
N ARG A 517 9.00 -8.43 20.13
CA ARG A 517 7.88 -8.88 19.30
C ARG A 517 8.15 -10.29 18.76
N PRO A 518 7.20 -11.24 18.83
CA PRO A 518 7.38 -12.64 18.44
C PRO A 518 7.40 -12.84 16.91
N THR A 519 8.39 -12.26 16.22
CA THR A 519 8.45 -12.30 14.76
C THR A 519 8.88 -13.67 14.24
N VAL A 520 8.39 -14.06 13.06
CA VAL A 520 8.82 -15.31 12.41
C VAL A 520 10.33 -15.29 12.12
N MET A 521 10.88 -14.12 11.82
CA MET A 521 12.32 -13.93 11.55
C MET A 521 13.15 -14.29 12.78
N TRP A 522 12.71 -13.86 13.96
CA TRP A 522 13.34 -14.18 15.24
C TRP A 522 13.29 -15.69 15.54
N ALA A 523 12.12 -16.30 15.39
CA ALA A 523 11.94 -17.72 15.62
C ALA A 523 12.81 -18.56 14.67
N LEU A 524 12.86 -18.20 13.38
CA LEU A 524 13.73 -18.84 12.40
C LEU A 524 15.21 -18.71 12.77
N ALA A 525 15.64 -17.59 13.34
CA ALA A 525 17.01 -17.42 13.78
C ALA A 525 17.35 -18.41 14.90
N LEU A 526 16.54 -18.45 15.96
CA LEU A 526 16.77 -19.34 17.11
C LEU A 526 16.70 -20.83 16.75
N GLU A 527 15.84 -21.20 15.79
CA GLU A 527 15.73 -22.58 15.32
C GLU A 527 16.94 -23.03 14.48
N ASN A 528 17.75 -22.11 13.96
CA ASN A 528 18.82 -22.41 13.00
C ASN A 528 20.23 -21.93 13.42
N LEU A 529 20.35 -21.20 14.53
CA LEU A 529 21.64 -20.87 15.14
C LEU A 529 22.16 -22.02 16.01
N ASP A 530 23.47 -22.02 16.23
CA ASP A 530 24.08 -22.84 17.28
C ASP A 530 23.88 -22.23 18.67
N LYS A 531 24.30 -22.93 19.71
CA LYS A 531 24.10 -22.50 21.10
C LYS A 531 24.70 -21.13 21.39
N ASP A 532 25.87 -20.85 20.82
CA ASP A 532 26.58 -19.59 21.04
C ASP A 532 25.88 -18.44 20.30
N GLY A 533 25.43 -18.66 19.06
CA GLY A 533 24.63 -17.68 18.32
C GLY A 533 23.27 -17.40 18.95
N CYS A 534 22.60 -18.42 19.50
CA CYS A 534 21.36 -18.22 20.25
C CYS A 534 21.59 -17.41 21.52
N ALA A 535 22.66 -17.70 22.27
CA ALA A 535 23.00 -16.95 23.48
C ALA A 535 23.29 -15.48 23.15
N GLU A 536 24.06 -15.21 22.09
CA GLU A 536 24.34 -13.85 21.63
C GLU A 536 23.06 -13.11 21.23
N LEU A 537 22.16 -13.76 20.50
CA LEU A 537 20.89 -13.16 20.08
C LEU A 537 20.01 -12.80 21.28
N LEU A 538 19.91 -13.69 22.28
CA LEU A 538 19.16 -13.45 23.53
C LEU A 538 19.77 -12.35 24.40
N GLU A 539 21.11 -12.23 24.42
CA GLU A 539 21.80 -11.13 25.09
C GLU A 539 21.46 -9.78 24.44
N ILE A 540 21.39 -9.71 23.10
CA ILE A 540 20.97 -8.50 22.38
C ILE A 540 19.55 -8.09 22.81
N LYS A 541 18.58 -9.03 22.83
CA LYS A 541 17.21 -8.77 23.31
C LYS A 541 17.18 -8.24 24.75
N THR A 542 17.97 -8.86 25.64
CA THR A 542 18.02 -8.48 27.07
C THR A 542 18.67 -7.12 27.30
N ALA A 543 19.70 -6.77 26.53
CA ALA A 543 20.38 -5.49 26.61
C ALA A 543 19.44 -4.35 26.19
N CYS A 544 18.65 -4.56 25.13
CA CYS A 544 17.76 -3.55 24.62
C CYS A 544 16.46 -3.38 25.41
N SER A 545 15.91 -4.46 26.00
CA SER A 545 14.71 -4.37 26.84
C SER A 545 14.92 -3.58 28.15
N LYS A 546 16.14 -3.58 28.70
CA LYS A 546 16.51 -2.87 29.95
C LYS A 546 16.77 -1.36 29.79
N GLN A 547 16.95 -0.85 28.58
CA GLN A 547 17.35 0.54 28.30
C GLN A 547 16.25 1.42 27.71
N ARG A 548 14.98 1.23 28.11
CA ARG A 548 13.86 2.15 27.76
C ARG A 548 14.03 3.61 28.27
N GLY A 549 15.18 3.96 28.88
CA GLY A 549 15.55 5.31 29.30
C GLY A 549 17.02 5.66 29.01
N GLU A 550 17.23 6.63 28.11
CA GLU A 550 18.37 7.57 27.99
C GLU A 550 19.82 7.07 27.81
N SER A 551 20.10 5.77 27.67
CA SER A 551 21.44 5.30 27.27
C SER A 551 21.34 4.48 26.00
N ALA A 552 21.75 5.06 24.87
CA ALA A 552 21.98 4.35 23.64
C ALA A 552 23.25 3.49 23.79
N ILE A 553 23.13 2.23 24.21
CA ILE A 553 24.00 1.23 23.57
C ILE A 553 23.73 1.37 22.07
N ASP A 554 24.79 1.45 21.27
CA ASP A 554 24.75 1.72 19.84
C ASP A 554 23.75 0.79 19.15
N THR A 555 22.50 1.25 18.99
CA THR A 555 21.38 0.49 18.40
C THR A 555 21.79 -0.04 17.03
N THR A 556 22.65 0.72 16.34
CA THR A 556 23.34 0.33 15.11
C THR A 556 24.15 -0.96 15.28
N THR A 557 24.99 -1.06 16.31
CA THR A 557 25.77 -2.27 16.62
C THR A 557 24.86 -3.45 16.93
N ALA A 558 23.79 -3.27 17.71
CA ALA A 558 22.83 -4.33 18.02
C ALA A 558 22.12 -4.85 16.75
N ILE A 559 21.65 -3.95 15.88
CA ILE A 559 21.04 -4.30 14.59
C ILE A 559 22.04 -5.00 13.68
N GLN A 560 23.29 -4.54 13.61
CA GLN A 560 24.33 -5.15 12.78
C GLN A 560 24.65 -6.57 13.24
N SER A 561 24.78 -6.79 14.55
CA SER A 561 24.99 -8.12 15.13
C SER A 561 23.80 -9.04 14.88
N ALA A 562 22.57 -8.56 15.08
CA ALA A 562 21.35 -9.32 14.77
C ALA A 562 21.28 -9.68 13.27
N ARG A 563 21.59 -8.73 12.38
CA ARG A 563 21.64 -8.96 10.92
C ARG A 563 22.68 -10.03 10.55
N ARG A 564 23.85 -10.01 11.20
CA ARG A 564 24.89 -11.04 11.01
C ARG A 564 24.39 -12.42 11.44
N LEU A 565 23.76 -12.53 12.60
CA LEU A 565 23.19 -13.78 13.11
C LEU A 565 22.07 -14.28 12.20
N TYR A 566 21.21 -13.39 11.71
CA TYR A 566 20.13 -13.73 10.78
C TYR A 566 20.67 -14.26 9.45
N ARG A 567 21.76 -13.69 8.94
CA ARG A 567 22.47 -14.22 7.77
C ARG A 567 23.08 -15.60 8.04
N GLN A 568 23.74 -15.77 9.18
CA GLN A 568 24.32 -17.06 9.58
C GLN A 568 23.25 -18.17 9.65
N ALA A 569 22.05 -17.83 10.11
CA ALA A 569 20.90 -18.73 10.22
C ALA A 569 20.11 -18.90 8.90
N GLY A 570 20.44 -18.14 7.85
CA GLY A 570 19.71 -18.15 6.58
C GLY A 570 18.27 -17.64 6.70
N VAL A 571 17.99 -16.73 7.64
CA VAL A 571 16.63 -16.26 7.96
C VAL A 571 15.99 -15.55 6.76
N PHE A 572 16.74 -14.68 6.07
CA PHE A 572 16.21 -13.89 4.94
C PHE A 572 15.75 -14.77 3.77
N SER A 573 16.59 -15.72 3.34
CA SER A 573 16.22 -16.66 2.27
C SER A 573 15.07 -17.58 2.66
N LYS A 574 15.02 -18.06 3.91
CA LYS A 574 13.90 -18.86 4.43
C LYS A 574 12.59 -18.06 4.43
N ALA A 575 12.61 -16.83 4.93
CA ALA A 575 11.44 -15.97 4.94
C ALA A 575 10.98 -15.59 3.51
N ALA A 576 11.90 -15.30 2.60
CA ALA A 576 11.56 -15.07 1.20
C ALA A 576 10.91 -16.30 0.55
N ALA A 577 11.39 -17.51 0.86
CA ALA A 577 10.78 -18.76 0.41
C ALA A 577 9.39 -18.98 1.02
N ILE A 578 9.16 -18.59 2.28
CA ILE A 578 7.83 -18.58 2.89
C ILE A 578 6.90 -17.64 2.11
N VAL A 579 7.30 -16.39 1.85
CA VAL A 579 6.48 -15.44 1.08
C VAL A 579 6.14 -15.99 -0.32
N ALA A 580 7.12 -16.57 -1.02
CA ALA A 580 6.90 -17.19 -2.33
C ALA A 580 5.89 -18.35 -2.27
N ASN A 581 6.01 -19.21 -1.26
CA ASN A 581 5.10 -20.32 -1.06
C ASN A 581 3.68 -19.85 -0.71
N GLU A 582 3.54 -18.91 0.22
CA GLU A 582 2.25 -18.34 0.60
C GLU A 582 1.56 -17.66 -0.60
N ARG A 583 2.29 -16.89 -1.43
CA ARG A 583 1.73 -16.30 -2.65
C ARG A 583 1.23 -17.37 -3.62
N LYS A 584 2.00 -18.44 -3.82
CA LYS A 584 1.60 -19.55 -4.69
C LYS A 584 0.34 -20.24 -4.17
N LEU A 585 0.28 -20.54 -2.86
CA LEU A 585 -0.89 -21.16 -2.24
C LEU A 585 -2.13 -20.27 -2.33
N ALA A 586 -1.99 -18.95 -2.19
CA ALA A 586 -3.07 -18.01 -2.43
C ALA A 586 -3.59 -18.06 -3.88
N ALA A 587 -2.69 -18.05 -4.87
CA ALA A 587 -3.08 -18.17 -6.28
C ALA A 587 -3.76 -19.52 -6.58
N ASP A 588 -3.24 -20.61 -6.02
CA ASP A 588 -3.82 -21.95 -6.16
C ASP A 588 -5.23 -22.04 -5.54
N ALA A 589 -5.51 -21.31 -4.46
CA ALA A 589 -6.81 -21.31 -3.79
C ALA A 589 -7.95 -20.65 -4.61
N ILE A 590 -7.61 -19.81 -5.60
CA ILE A 590 -8.58 -19.10 -6.46
C ILE A 590 -8.56 -19.57 -7.92
N LYS A 591 -7.67 -20.50 -8.28
CA LYS A 591 -7.50 -20.96 -9.68
C LYS A 591 -8.79 -21.52 -10.29
N ASP A 592 -9.58 -22.22 -9.48
CA ASP A 592 -10.82 -22.90 -9.86
C ASP A 592 -12.07 -22.01 -9.61
N CYS A 593 -11.87 -20.72 -9.32
CA CYS A 593 -12.96 -19.75 -9.21
C CYS A 593 -13.70 -19.64 -10.55
N SER A 594 -15.00 -19.94 -10.54
CA SER A 594 -15.85 -19.93 -11.74
C SER A 594 -16.30 -18.52 -12.16
N TYR A 595 -16.00 -17.51 -11.35
CA TYR A 595 -16.38 -16.11 -11.56
C TYR A 595 -15.16 -15.31 -12.03
N SER A 596 -15.07 -15.05 -13.34
CA SER A 596 -13.89 -14.46 -13.97
C SER A 596 -13.52 -13.09 -13.39
N ARG A 597 -14.48 -12.17 -13.26
CA ARG A 597 -14.21 -10.81 -12.78
C ARG A 597 -13.90 -10.82 -11.29
N LEU A 598 -14.57 -11.68 -10.51
CA LEU A 598 -14.24 -11.86 -9.10
C LEU A 598 -12.81 -12.41 -8.95
N ARG A 599 -12.41 -13.39 -9.77
CA ARG A 599 -11.03 -13.92 -9.78
C ARG A 599 -10.03 -12.83 -10.12
N GLU A 600 -10.28 -11.98 -11.12
CA GLU A 600 -9.42 -10.84 -11.46
C GLU A 600 -9.25 -9.87 -10.28
N VAL A 601 -10.32 -9.58 -9.53
CA VAL A 601 -10.22 -8.78 -8.30
C VAL A 601 -9.34 -9.46 -7.25
N LEU A 602 -9.47 -10.78 -7.05
CA LEU A 602 -8.65 -11.51 -6.09
C LEU A 602 -7.17 -11.55 -6.53
N GLU A 603 -6.88 -11.82 -7.80
CA GLU A 603 -5.52 -11.76 -8.36
C GLU A 603 -4.89 -10.37 -8.17
N PHE A 604 -5.65 -9.31 -8.44
CA PHE A 604 -5.23 -7.94 -8.18
C PHE A 604 -4.90 -7.67 -6.71
N LEU A 605 -5.72 -8.18 -5.78
CA LEU A 605 -5.47 -8.01 -4.35
C LEU A 605 -4.24 -8.79 -3.89
N LEU A 606 -4.00 -9.97 -4.47
CA LEU A 606 -2.80 -10.76 -4.24
C LEU A 606 -1.54 -10.01 -4.72
N ASP A 607 -1.59 -9.39 -5.89
CA ASP A 607 -0.50 -8.56 -6.43
C ASP A 607 -0.24 -7.29 -5.62
N LEU A 608 -1.29 -6.69 -5.07
CA LEU A 608 -1.16 -5.54 -4.18
C LEU A 608 -0.50 -5.93 -2.85
N ALA A 609 -0.94 -7.03 -2.23
CA ALA A 609 -0.47 -7.43 -0.91
C ALA A 609 0.91 -8.09 -0.96
N VAL A 610 1.12 -9.00 -1.91
CA VAL A 610 2.35 -9.81 -2.01
C VAL A 610 2.87 -9.75 -3.45
N PRO A 611 3.47 -8.64 -3.91
CA PRO A 611 3.89 -8.49 -5.31
C PRO A 611 4.96 -9.50 -5.70
N GLN A 612 4.85 -10.10 -6.90
CA GLN A 612 5.85 -11.05 -7.41
C GLN A 612 7.26 -10.44 -7.49
N GLN A 613 7.37 -9.21 -8.01
CA GLN A 613 8.65 -8.50 -8.11
C GLN A 613 9.36 -8.38 -6.76
N ALA A 614 8.63 -8.12 -5.68
CA ALA A 614 9.24 -7.98 -4.36
C ALA A 614 9.88 -9.30 -3.89
N ILE A 615 9.30 -10.43 -4.27
CA ILE A 615 9.86 -11.77 -4.00
C ILE A 615 11.09 -12.01 -4.86
N ASP A 616 11.03 -11.66 -6.14
CA ASP A 616 12.15 -11.84 -7.06
C ASP A 616 13.36 -10.98 -6.64
N ASP A 617 13.11 -9.74 -6.22
CA ASP A 617 14.12 -8.83 -5.64
C ASP A 617 14.75 -9.42 -4.36
N LEU A 618 13.94 -10.05 -3.50
CA LEU A 618 14.38 -10.69 -2.27
C LEU A 618 15.27 -11.92 -2.54
N LEU A 619 14.89 -12.74 -3.52
CA LEU A 619 15.63 -13.96 -3.87
C LEU A 619 16.93 -13.62 -4.60
N THR A 620 16.92 -12.60 -5.46
CA THR A 620 18.11 -12.16 -6.22
C THR A 620 19.16 -11.49 -5.33
N ALA A 621 18.76 -10.67 -4.36
CA ALA A 621 19.67 -10.01 -3.41
C ALA A 621 20.50 -11.00 -2.56
N GLU A 622 20.00 -12.21 -2.31
CA GLU A 622 20.70 -13.26 -1.55
C GLU A 622 21.60 -14.13 -2.43
N SER A 623 21.28 -14.30 -3.72
CA SER A 623 22.12 -15.07 -4.67
C SER A 623 23.35 -14.30 -5.18
N GLY A 624 23.45 -12.99 -4.92
CA GLY A 624 24.56 -12.13 -5.32
C GLY A 624 25.72 -12.02 -4.32
N VAL A 625 25.79 -12.91 -3.31
CA VAL A 625 26.83 -12.92 -2.26
C VAL A 625 27.73 -14.14 -2.37
#